data_AF-A0A968TE02-F1
#
_entry.id   AF-A0A968TE02-F1
#
_cell.length_a   1.000
_cell.length_b   1.000
_cell.length_c   1.000
_cell.angle_alpha   90.00
_cell.angle_beta   90.00
_cell.angle_gamma   90.00
#
_symmetry.space_group_name_H-M   'P 1'
#
loop_
_entity.id
_entity.type
_entity.pdbx_description
1 polymer ?
#
loop_
_entity_poly.entity_id
_entity_poly.type
_entity_poly.pdbx_seq_one_letter_code
_entity_poly.pdbx_strand_id
1 'polypeptide(L)'
;MNPITQETTPLLLDGEHVAQILGILMKAIKRLSADDLALIANGQAKLKVVVEGTSTKVVRPQPADSTNPALQALAVQLEQIVDREAALLLLNQDPRVKLKANLVSLARIFAINVSARDRRDVIEEKIVRSVVDSRVRSEIIRGMAGAPTVPN
;
A
#
# COMPACT_ATOMS: atom_id res chain seq x y z
N MET A 1 14.12 35.46 17.97
CA MET A 1 14.35 34.53 16.85
C MET A 1 15.60 33.74 17.19
N ASN A 2 15.47 32.46 17.55
CA ASN A 2 16.63 31.58 17.83
C ASN A 2 16.89 30.70 16.60
N PRO A 3 18.16 30.54 16.16
CA PRO A 3 18.50 29.58 15.13
C PRO A 3 18.48 28.16 15.71
N ILE A 4 17.82 27.25 15.00
CA ILE A 4 17.81 25.81 15.29
C ILE A 4 19.14 25.25 14.79
N THR A 5 20.05 24.96 15.72
CA THR A 5 21.27 24.18 15.44
C THR A 5 20.85 22.74 15.17
N GLN A 6 21.01 22.26 13.93
CA GLN A 6 20.85 20.84 13.63
C GLN A 6 22.11 20.11 14.13
N GLU A 7 21.95 19.34 15.21
CA GLU A 7 22.98 18.42 15.68
C GLU A 7 23.10 17.26 14.68
N THR A 8 24.18 17.26 13.89
CA THR A 8 24.62 16.07 13.14
C THR A 8 25.13 15.03 14.12
N THR A 9 24.26 14.10 14.53
CA THR A 9 24.62 12.94 15.33
C THR A 9 25.60 12.05 14.53
N PRO A 10 26.78 11.71 15.06
CA PRO A 10 27.71 10.80 14.39
C PRO A 10 27.12 9.39 14.34
N LEU A 11 27.03 8.81 13.14
CA LEU A 11 26.64 7.42 12.93
C LEU A 11 27.71 6.52 13.58
N LEU A 12 27.43 6.02 14.78
CA LEU A 12 28.19 4.94 15.38
C LEU A 12 27.91 3.67 14.56
N LEU A 13 28.89 3.25 13.75
CA LEU A 13 28.83 1.99 12.99
C LEU A 13 29.09 0.84 13.95
N ASP A 14 28.05 0.34 14.61
CA ASP A 14 28.15 -0.87 15.43
C ASP A 14 28.52 -2.09 14.56
N GLY A 15 29.17 -3.09 15.15
CA GLY A 15 29.61 -4.31 14.44
C GLY A 15 28.47 -5.05 13.72
N GLU A 16 27.24 -4.90 14.21
CA GLU A 16 26.03 -5.40 13.57
C GLU A 16 25.74 -4.71 12.21
N HIS A 17 25.91 -3.40 12.14
CA HIS A 17 25.73 -2.64 10.90
C HIS A 17 26.77 -3.01 9.84
N VAL A 18 28.03 -3.24 10.26
CA VAL A 18 29.09 -3.71 9.37
C VAL A 18 28.76 -5.09 8.81
N ALA A 19 28.29 -6.01 9.66
CA ALA A 19 27.88 -7.35 9.23
C ALA A 19 26.71 -7.30 8.22
N GLN A 20 25.72 -6.43 8.44
CA GLN A 20 24.60 -6.24 7.52
C GLN A 20 25.06 -5.71 6.16
N ILE A 21 25.93 -4.70 6.13
CA ILE A 21 26.48 -4.13 4.89
C ILE A 21 27.28 -5.18 4.12
N LEU A 22 28.15 -5.92 4.80
CA LEU A 22 28.93 -7.00 4.19
C LEU A 22 28.01 -8.12 3.66
N GLY A 23 26.94 -8.44 4.37
CA GLY A 23 25.94 -9.42 3.92
C GLY A 23 25.22 -8.97 2.64
N ILE A 24 24.87 -7.69 2.53
CA ILE A 24 24.28 -7.12 1.30
C ILE A 24 25.30 -7.15 0.16
N LEU A 25 26.55 -6.78 0.43
CA LEU A 25 27.63 -6.80 -0.55
C LEU A 25 27.87 -8.21 -1.10
N MET A 26 27.95 -9.22 -0.24
CA MET A 26 28.09 -10.62 -0.67
C MET A 26 26.94 -11.08 -1.56
N LYS A 27 25.70 -10.72 -1.23
CA LYS A 27 24.53 -11.05 -2.06
C LYS A 27 24.58 -10.37 -3.42
N ALA A 28 25.11 -9.15 -3.50
CA ALA A 28 25.32 -8.45 -4.77
C ALA A 28 26.40 -9.15 -5.60
N ILE A 29 27.56 -9.47 -5.01
CA ILE A 29 28.66 -10.16 -5.69
C ILE A 29 28.22 -11.51 -6.28
N LYS A 30 27.42 -12.28 -5.54
CA LYS A 30 26.87 -13.57 -6.04
C LYS A 30 25.96 -13.46 -7.26
N ARG A 31 25.45 -12.26 -7.56
CA ARG A 31 24.55 -12.00 -8.69
C ARG A 31 25.26 -11.42 -9.91
N LEU A 32 26.55 -11.12 -9.79
CA LEU A 32 27.34 -10.56 -10.88
C LEU A 32 27.78 -11.65 -11.85
N SER A 33 27.89 -11.28 -13.12
CA SER A 33 28.45 -12.14 -14.15
C SER A 33 29.98 -12.21 -14.04
N ALA A 34 30.60 -13.15 -14.75
CA ALA A 34 32.06 -13.27 -14.78
C ALA A 34 32.73 -12.01 -15.35
N ASP A 35 32.09 -11.35 -16.31
CA ASP A 35 32.60 -10.12 -16.92
C ASP A 35 32.53 -8.94 -15.93
N ASP A 36 31.45 -8.84 -15.15
CA ASP A 36 31.31 -7.82 -14.11
C ASP A 36 32.35 -8.01 -12.98
N LEU A 37 32.63 -9.26 -12.62
CA LEU A 37 33.68 -9.58 -11.64
C LEU A 37 35.07 -9.19 -12.15
N ALA A 38 35.35 -9.36 -13.44
CA ALA A 38 36.61 -8.92 -14.05
C ALA A 38 36.74 -7.38 -14.01
N LEU A 39 35.66 -6.64 -14.25
CA LEU A 39 35.63 -5.18 -14.14
C LEU A 39 35.89 -4.70 -12.69
N ILE A 40 35.40 -5.44 -11.70
CA ILE A 40 35.71 -5.19 -10.27
C ILE A 40 37.18 -5.47 -9.97
N ALA A 41 37.69 -6.62 -10.41
CA ALA A 41 39.08 -7.03 -10.17
C ALA A 41 40.09 -6.05 -10.80
N ASN A 42 39.75 -5.48 -11.95
CA ASN A 42 40.58 -4.50 -12.65
C ASN A 42 40.41 -3.05 -12.11
N GLY A 43 39.65 -2.86 -11.04
CA GLY A 43 39.46 -1.54 -10.39
C GLY A 43 38.61 -0.55 -11.19
N GLN A 44 37.90 -1.02 -12.23
CA GLN A 44 37.07 -0.16 -13.08
C GLN A 44 35.62 -0.05 -12.59
N ALA A 45 35.23 -0.84 -11.59
CA ALA A 45 33.89 -0.80 -11.03
C ALA A 45 33.69 0.39 -10.08
N LYS A 46 32.56 1.08 -10.24
CA LYS A 46 32.10 2.12 -9.30
C LYS A 46 30.95 1.57 -8.47
N LEU A 47 31.17 1.39 -7.17
CA LEU A 47 30.11 1.01 -6.24
C LEU A 47 29.30 2.25 -5.87
N LYS A 48 28.03 2.28 -6.27
CA LYS A 48 27.07 3.29 -5.82
C LYS A 48 26.12 2.65 -4.81
N VAL A 49 26.32 2.94 -3.53
CA VAL A 49 25.38 2.56 -2.48
C VAL A 49 24.27 3.60 -2.46
N VAL A 50 23.08 3.22 -2.91
CA VAL A 50 21.88 4.05 -2.77
C VAL A 50 21.09 3.47 -1.61
N VAL A 51 20.99 4.22 -0.52
CA VAL A 51 20.04 3.92 0.55
C VAL A 51 18.67 4.35 0.02
N GLU A 52 18.06 3.49 -0.79
CA GLU A 52 16.69 3.68 -1.22
C GLU A 52 15.77 3.53 0.00
N GLY A 53 15.27 4.64 0.53
CA GLY A 53 14.10 4.62 1.39
C GLY A 53 12.95 3.98 0.62
N THR A 54 12.71 2.69 0.84
CA THR A 54 11.62 1.88 0.28
C THR A 54 11.25 2.27 -1.16
N SER A 55 12.16 2.04 -2.10
CA SER A 55 11.87 2.24 -3.52
C SER A 55 10.78 1.26 -3.96
N THR A 56 9.74 1.84 -4.54
CA THR A 56 8.65 1.19 -5.28
C THR A 56 9.24 0.18 -6.26
N LYS A 57 9.27 -1.08 -5.82
CA LYS A 57 9.50 -2.23 -6.69
C LYS A 57 8.43 -2.19 -7.78
N VAL A 58 8.85 -2.04 -9.03
CA VAL A 58 7.97 -2.22 -10.20
C VAL A 58 7.35 -3.61 -10.08
N VAL A 59 6.07 -3.62 -9.70
CA VAL A 59 5.26 -4.83 -9.54
C VAL A 59 4.99 -5.38 -10.94
N ARG A 60 5.76 -6.40 -11.34
CA ARG A 60 5.24 -7.40 -12.29
C ARG A 60 3.89 -7.88 -11.74
N PRO A 61 2.86 -8.09 -12.58
CA PRO A 61 1.57 -8.59 -12.12
C PRO A 61 1.79 -9.94 -11.44
N GLN A 62 1.81 -9.92 -10.11
CA GLN A 62 1.87 -11.11 -9.29
C GLN A 62 0.43 -11.60 -9.18
N PRO A 63 0.16 -12.90 -9.41
CA PRO A 63 -1.17 -13.46 -9.30
C PRO A 63 -1.70 -13.25 -7.88
N ALA A 64 -3.00 -13.02 -7.81
CA ALA A 64 -3.76 -12.61 -6.64
C ALA A 64 -3.64 -13.60 -5.49
N ASP A 65 -2.71 -13.42 -4.54
CA ASP A 65 -2.66 -14.25 -3.32
C ASP A 65 -1.96 -13.61 -2.12
N SER A 66 -1.86 -12.27 -2.07
CA SER A 66 -1.48 -11.58 -0.83
C SER A 66 -2.59 -10.63 -0.42
N THR A 67 -3.76 -11.19 -0.11
CA THR A 67 -4.85 -10.43 0.49
C THR A 67 -4.40 -10.07 1.90
N ASN A 68 -3.95 -8.83 2.07
CA ASN A 68 -3.52 -8.32 3.36
C ASN A 68 -4.72 -8.44 4.32
N PRO A 69 -4.66 -9.29 5.36
CA PRO A 69 -5.81 -9.57 6.22
C PRO A 69 -6.31 -8.30 6.94
N ALA A 70 -5.43 -7.32 7.15
CA ALA A 70 -5.81 -6.03 7.73
C ALA A 70 -6.66 -5.18 6.77
N LEU A 71 -6.44 -5.28 5.45
CA LEU A 71 -7.27 -4.61 4.43
C LEU A 71 -8.61 -5.30 4.23
N GLN A 72 -8.67 -6.62 4.37
CA GLN A 72 -9.95 -7.35 4.41
C GLN A 72 -10.80 -6.95 5.62
N ALA A 73 -10.19 -6.88 6.81
CA ALA A 73 -10.91 -6.44 8.01
C ALA A 73 -11.44 -5.01 7.85
N LEU A 74 -10.67 -4.13 7.20
CA LEU A 74 -11.10 -2.77 6.88
C LEU A 74 -12.27 -2.77 5.86
N ALA A 75 -12.21 -3.62 4.84
CA ALA A 75 -13.29 -3.75 3.86
C ALA A 75 -14.62 -4.15 4.53
N VAL A 76 -14.59 -5.14 5.44
CA VAL A 76 -15.78 -5.56 6.20
C VAL A 76 -16.33 -4.41 7.07
N GLN A 77 -15.46 -3.62 7.69
CA GLN A 77 -15.89 -2.45 8.46
C GLN A 77 -16.54 -1.38 7.58
N LEU A 78 -15.98 -1.12 6.40
CA LEU A 78 -16.57 -0.21 5.41
C LEU A 78 -17.93 -0.69 4.92
N GLU A 79 -18.10 -1.99 4.69
CA GLU A 79 -19.39 -2.58 4.33
C GLU A 79 -20.45 -2.43 5.41
N GLN A 80 -20.07 -2.17 6.67
CA GLN A 80 -21.01 -1.94 7.78
C GLN A 80 -21.43 -0.48 7.94
N ILE A 81 -20.83 0.44 7.20
CA ILE A 81 -21.22 1.84 7.21
C ILE A 81 -22.30 2.10 6.14
N VAL A 82 -23.32 2.88 6.51
CA VAL A 82 -24.41 3.31 5.61
C VAL A 82 -24.19 4.76 5.17
N ASP A 83 -23.59 5.56 6.04
CA ASP A 83 -23.38 6.98 5.79
C ASP A 83 -22.08 7.26 4.99
N ARG A 84 -22.21 8.11 3.97
CA ARG A 84 -21.10 8.50 3.10
C ARG A 84 -20.03 9.28 3.87
N GLU A 85 -20.43 10.18 4.76
CA GLU A 85 -19.48 11.00 5.52
C GLU A 85 -18.71 10.15 6.52
N ALA A 86 -19.38 9.26 7.24
CA ALA A 86 -18.74 8.32 8.15
C ALA A 86 -17.75 7.38 7.43
N ALA A 87 -18.07 6.91 6.22
CA ALA A 87 -17.18 6.06 5.43
C ALA A 87 -15.93 6.81 4.95
N LEU A 88 -16.08 8.05 4.51
CA LEU A 88 -14.97 8.93 4.13
C LEU A 88 -14.07 9.26 5.32
N LEU A 89 -14.67 9.51 6.48
CA LEU A 89 -13.95 9.80 7.71
C LEU A 89 -13.13 8.60 8.17
N LEU A 90 -13.71 7.39 8.10
CA LEU A 90 -13.00 6.15 8.39
C LEU A 90 -11.81 5.95 7.45
N LEU A 91 -11.97 6.13 6.14
CA LEU A 91 -10.87 6.01 5.18
C LEU A 91 -9.75 7.04 5.37
N ASN A 92 -10.09 8.25 5.81
CA ASN A 92 -9.10 9.30 6.05
C ASN A 92 -8.31 9.10 7.35
N GLN A 93 -8.96 8.55 8.38
CA GLN A 93 -8.35 8.37 9.69
C GLN A 93 -7.66 7.02 9.85
N ASP A 94 -8.01 6.02 9.05
CA ASP A 94 -7.47 4.67 9.22
C ASP A 94 -5.99 4.58 8.78
N PRO A 95 -5.08 4.17 9.68
CA PRO A 95 -3.65 4.09 9.39
C PRO A 95 -3.30 3.05 8.31
N ARG A 96 -4.16 2.04 8.09
CA ARG A 96 -3.94 0.97 7.11
C ARG A 96 -4.02 1.48 5.68
N VAL A 97 -4.74 2.57 5.42
CA VAL A 97 -4.91 3.18 4.09
C VAL A 97 -4.23 4.55 3.94
N LYS A 98 -3.29 4.90 4.83
CA LYS A 98 -2.50 6.15 4.73
C LYS A 98 -1.70 6.26 3.42
N LEU A 99 -1.32 5.12 2.82
CA LEU A 99 -0.63 5.08 1.53
C LEU A 99 -1.62 4.88 0.39
N LYS A 100 -1.45 5.64 -0.71
CA LYS A 100 -2.26 5.49 -1.94
C LYS A 100 -2.25 4.05 -2.47
N ALA A 101 -1.13 3.35 -2.35
CA ALA A 101 -1.01 1.95 -2.78
C ALA A 101 -1.99 1.02 -2.03
N ASN A 102 -2.17 1.23 -0.72
CA ASN A 102 -3.09 0.44 0.09
C ASN A 102 -4.55 0.76 -0.26
N LEU A 103 -4.83 2.01 -0.60
CA LEU A 103 -6.13 2.45 -1.09
C LEU A 103 -6.48 1.79 -2.44
N VAL A 104 -5.50 1.67 -3.34
CA VAL A 104 -5.65 0.94 -4.61
C VAL A 104 -5.89 -0.56 -4.35
N SER A 105 -5.17 -1.15 -3.40
CA SER A 105 -5.40 -2.55 -3.00
C SER A 105 -6.81 -2.73 -2.41
N LEU A 106 -7.30 -1.79 -1.61
CA LEU A 106 -8.67 -1.81 -1.08
C LEU A 106 -9.70 -1.68 -2.20
N ALA A 107 -9.50 -0.79 -3.18
CA ALA A 107 -10.36 -0.68 -4.35
C ALA A 107 -10.47 -1.99 -5.14
N ARG A 108 -9.38 -2.76 -5.23
CA ARG A 108 -9.38 -4.08 -5.88
C ARG A 108 -10.21 -5.11 -5.11
N ILE A 109 -10.25 -5.06 -3.78
CA ILE A 109 -11.10 -5.95 -2.96
C ILE A 109 -12.57 -5.72 -3.32
N PHE A 110 -12.97 -4.47 -3.54
CA PHE A 110 -14.32 -4.09 -3.98
C PHE A 110 -14.55 -4.19 -5.50
N ALA A 111 -13.60 -4.75 -6.25
CA ALA A 111 -13.63 -4.83 -7.72
C ALA A 111 -13.83 -3.46 -8.43
N ILE A 112 -13.30 -2.38 -7.83
CA ILE A 112 -13.42 -1.01 -8.35
C ILE A 112 -12.23 -0.70 -9.26
N ASN A 113 -12.54 -0.22 -10.47
CA ASN A 113 -11.52 0.20 -11.43
C ASN A 113 -10.93 1.56 -11.06
N VAL A 114 -9.64 1.57 -10.72
CA VAL A 114 -8.86 2.77 -10.37
C VAL A 114 -7.68 2.94 -11.32
N SER A 115 -7.47 4.17 -11.79
CA SER A 115 -6.33 4.50 -12.65
C SER A 115 -5.11 4.86 -11.81
N ALA A 116 -3.90 4.55 -12.30
CA ALA A 116 -2.67 4.97 -11.64
C ALA A 116 -2.56 6.51 -11.51
N ARG A 117 -3.20 7.24 -12.43
CA ARG A 117 -3.26 8.71 -12.45
C ARG A 117 -4.31 9.30 -11.51
N ASP A 118 -5.24 8.49 -11.01
CA ASP A 118 -6.27 8.97 -10.09
C ASP A 118 -5.61 9.50 -8.81
N ARG A 119 -6.09 10.63 -8.31
CA ARG A 119 -5.63 11.17 -7.03
C ARG A 119 -6.27 10.39 -5.87
N ARG A 120 -5.72 10.56 -4.67
CA ARG A 120 -6.14 9.80 -3.48
C ARG A 120 -7.63 10.03 -3.17
N ASP A 121 -8.02 11.29 -3.11
CA ASP A 121 -9.39 11.79 -2.97
C ASP A 121 -10.36 11.15 -3.97
N VAL A 122 -9.96 11.04 -5.25
CA VAL A 122 -10.79 10.42 -6.29
C VAL A 122 -10.97 8.91 -6.04
N ILE A 123 -9.94 8.22 -5.56
CA ILE A 123 -10.02 6.79 -5.25
C ILE A 123 -10.90 6.57 -4.01
N GLU A 124 -10.77 7.40 -2.97
CA GLU A 124 -11.62 7.36 -1.78
C GLU A 124 -13.09 7.53 -2.16
N GLU A 125 -13.40 8.53 -2.98
CA GLU A 125 -14.77 8.79 -3.42
C GLU A 125 -15.35 7.61 -4.20
N LYS A 126 -14.56 7.00 -5.10
CA LYS A 126 -14.98 5.81 -5.86
C LYS A 126 -15.28 4.62 -4.94
N ILE A 127 -14.44 4.38 -3.93
CA ILE A 127 -14.66 3.32 -2.94
C ILE A 127 -15.96 3.55 -2.17
N VAL A 128 -16.11 4.74 -1.59
CA VAL A 128 -17.29 5.05 -0.76
C VAL A 128 -18.57 4.99 -1.58
N ARG A 129 -18.58 5.57 -2.79
CA ARG A 129 -19.74 5.51 -3.68
C ARG A 129 -20.14 4.07 -3.98
N SER A 130 -19.17 3.22 -4.32
CA SER A 130 -19.45 1.82 -4.64
C SER A 130 -20.03 1.04 -3.46
N VAL A 131 -19.48 1.24 -2.25
CA VAL A 131 -19.91 0.52 -1.05
C VAL A 131 -21.30 0.98 -0.60
N VAL A 132 -21.53 2.29 -0.54
CA VAL A 132 -22.82 2.87 -0.11
C VAL A 132 -23.92 2.57 -1.14
N ASP A 133 -23.66 2.77 -2.44
CA ASP A 133 -24.67 2.51 -3.48
C ASP A 133 -25.08 1.02 -3.53
N SER A 134 -24.11 0.12 -3.38
CA SER A 134 -24.38 -1.33 -3.36
C SER A 134 -25.26 -1.73 -2.18
N ARG A 135 -25.08 -1.06 -1.03
CA ARG A 135 -25.87 -1.33 0.17
C ARG A 135 -27.27 -0.77 0.09
N VAL A 136 -27.43 0.48 -0.35
CA VAL A 136 -28.76 1.09 -0.53
C VAL A 136 -29.61 0.22 -1.47
N ARG A 137 -29.03 -0.29 -2.57
CA ARG A 137 -29.72 -1.24 -3.45
C ARG A 137 -30.08 -2.55 -2.76
N SER A 138 -29.18 -3.09 -1.94
CA SER A 138 -29.41 -4.33 -1.19
C SER A 138 -30.52 -4.18 -0.15
N GLU A 139 -30.58 -3.04 0.55
CA GLU A 139 -31.63 -2.73 1.53
C GLU A 139 -32.99 -2.50 0.86
N ILE A 140 -33.03 -1.83 -0.30
CA ILE A 140 -34.27 -1.68 -1.09
C ILE A 140 -34.81 -3.05 -1.52
N ILE A 141 -33.95 -3.93 -2.04
CA ILE A 141 -34.36 -5.29 -2.46
C ILE A 141 -34.86 -6.09 -1.25
N ARG A 142 -34.17 -6.01 -0.11
CA ARG A 142 -34.55 -6.73 1.11
C ARG A 142 -35.83 -6.16 1.74
N GLY A 143 -36.09 -4.85 1.62
CA GLY A 143 -37.33 -4.21 2.04
C GLY A 143 -38.52 -4.53 1.13
N MET A 144 -38.29 -4.71 -0.18
CA MET A 144 -39.35 -5.09 -1.14
C MET A 144 -39.72 -6.59 -1.06
N ALA A 145 -38.80 -7.46 -0.67
CA ALA A 145 -39.07 -8.89 -0.48
C ALA A 145 -39.89 -9.22 0.79
N GLY A 146 -40.10 -8.23 1.67
CA GLY A 146 -40.85 -8.35 2.92
C GLY A 146 -42.24 -7.71 2.91
N ALA A 147 -42.82 -7.43 1.74
CA ALA A 147 -44.18 -6.91 1.67
C ALA A 147 -45.20 -7.97 2.14
N PRO A 148 -46.05 -7.69 3.15
CA PRO A 148 -47.03 -8.64 3.64
C PRO A 148 -48.02 -8.98 2.53
N THR A 149 -48.10 -10.25 2.16
CA THR A 149 -49.21 -10.79 1.37
C THR A 149 -50.49 -10.49 2.13
N VAL A 150 -51.28 -9.55 1.63
CA VAL A 150 -52.63 -9.27 2.13
C VAL A 150 -53.47 -10.51 1.84
N PRO A 151 -53.98 -11.24 2.85
CA PRO A 151 -54.87 -12.35 2.61
C PRO A 151 -56.22 -11.82 2.10
N ASN A 152 -56.71 -12.46 1.04
CA ASN A 152 -58.07 -12.29 0.52
C ASN A 152 -59.12 -12.76 1.53
#